data_AF-A0A270BEB6-F1
#
_entry.id   AF-A0A270BEB6-F1
#
_cell.length_a   1.000
_cell.length_b   1.000
_cell.length_c   1.000
_cell.angle_alpha   90.00
_cell.angle_beta   90.00
_cell.angle_gamma   90.00
#
_symmetry.space_group_name_H-M   'P 1'
#
loop_
_entity.id
_entity.type
_entity.pdbx_description
1 polymer ?
#
loop_
_entity_poly.entity_id
_entity_poly.type
_entity_poly.pdbx_seq_one_letter_code
_entity_poly.pdbx_strand_id
1 'polypeptide(L)'
;MTGPPWPPSRFWQYWALAGMVVLTAAFWWGVEGYAIFETRRHGQIAEGLLRFTLLILTPALVLVWLAAAWLRRRVGEGGYWQLLGLIAMIWAGAVLVTRMLAG
;
A
#
# COMPACT_ATOMS: atom_id res chain seq x y z
N MET A 1 -42.50 -1.53 9.82
CA MET A 1 -41.68 -1.58 8.58
C MET A 1 -40.23 -1.41 8.99
N THR A 2 -39.46 -2.50 9.14
CA THR A 2 -38.02 -2.43 9.38
C THR A 2 -37.32 -2.34 8.03
N GLY A 3 -37.23 -1.13 7.48
CA GLY A 3 -36.41 -0.87 6.31
C GLY A 3 -34.94 -1.21 6.60
N PRO A 4 -34.15 -1.59 5.58
CA PRO A 4 -32.73 -1.89 5.76
C PRO A 4 -32.04 -0.74 6.51
N PRO A 5 -31.15 -1.02 7.48
CA PRO A 5 -30.52 0.01 8.29
C PRO A 5 -29.75 0.96 7.38
N TRP A 6 -30.31 2.15 7.23
CA TRP A 6 -29.66 3.28 6.60
C TRP A 6 -28.66 3.88 7.60
N PRO A 7 -27.42 4.23 7.21
CA PRO A 7 -26.90 4.24 5.84
C PRO A 7 -26.26 2.90 5.38
N PRO A 8 -26.16 2.68 4.05
CA PRO A 8 -25.42 1.56 3.48
C PRO A 8 -23.95 1.76 3.85
N SER A 9 -23.19 0.69 4.07
CA SER A 9 -21.89 0.79 4.74
C SER A 9 -20.99 1.90 4.16
N ARG A 10 -20.41 2.73 5.04
CA ARG A 10 -19.49 3.83 4.68
C ARG A 10 -18.16 3.34 4.08
N PHE A 11 -18.01 2.02 3.96
CA PHE A 11 -16.86 1.34 3.42
C PHE A 11 -16.34 1.98 2.13
N TRP A 12 -17.21 2.22 1.15
CA TRP A 12 -16.80 2.75 -0.15
C TRP A 12 -16.32 4.21 -0.10
N GLN A 13 -16.87 5.02 0.82
CA GLN A 13 -16.38 6.37 1.05
C GLN A 13 -14.97 6.34 1.64
N TYR A 14 -14.75 5.53 2.69
CA TYR A 14 -13.42 5.37 3.28
C TYR A 14 -12.43 4.72 2.33
N TRP A 15 -12.86 3.76 1.52
CA TRP A 15 -12.04 3.12 0.50
C TRP A 15 -11.55 4.12 -0.56
N ALA A 16 -12.43 5.01 -1.00
CA ALA A 16 -12.07 6.07 -1.94
C ALA A 16 -11.08 7.07 -1.33
N LEU A 17 -11.30 7.48 -0.07
CA LEU A 17 -10.39 8.37 0.67
C LEU A 17 -9.01 7.72 0.87
N ALA A 18 -8.98 6.46 1.31
CA ALA A 18 -7.75 5.70 1.44
C ALA A 18 -7.03 5.52 0.10
N GLY A 19 -7.79 5.42 -1.00
CA GLY A 19 -7.26 5.31 -2.36
C GLY A 19 -6.37 6.47 -2.76
N MET A 20 -6.75 7.70 -2.42
CA MET A 20 -5.90 8.87 -2.69
C MET A 20 -4.53 8.71 -2.02
N VAL A 21 -4.50 8.27 -0.75
CA VAL A 21 -3.25 8.07 0.00
C VAL A 21 -2.43 6.92 -0.59
N VAL A 22 -3.06 5.77 -0.83
CA VAL A 22 -2.39 4.57 -1.37
C VAL A 22 -1.79 4.84 -2.74
N LEU A 23 -2.56 5.44 -3.66
CA LEU A 23 -2.09 5.72 -5.01
C LEU A 23 -1.00 6.79 -5.03
N THR A 24 -1.14 7.84 -4.22
CA THR A 24 -0.10 8.88 -4.12
C THR A 24 1.20 8.30 -3.56
N ALA A 25 1.12 7.50 -2.50
CA ALA A 25 2.28 6.84 -1.90
C ALA A 25 2.97 5.88 -2.88
N ALA A 26 2.18 5.06 -3.59
CA ALA A 26 2.69 4.13 -4.58
C ALA A 26 3.35 4.84 -5.77
N PHE A 27 2.70 5.89 -6.29
CA PHE A 27 3.24 6.69 -7.39
C PHE A 27 4.53 7.39 -6.97
N TRP A 28 4.51 8.09 -5.84
CA TRP A 28 5.66 8.84 -5.33
C TRP A 28 6.87 7.95 -5.10
N TRP A 29 6.69 6.82 -4.42
CA TRP A 29 7.78 5.88 -4.20
C TRP A 29 8.25 5.20 -5.50
N GLY A 30 7.35 4.96 -6.45
CA GLY A 30 7.72 4.47 -7.77
C GLY A 30 8.69 5.41 -8.48
N VAL A 31 8.43 6.72 -8.47
CA VAL A 31 9.30 7.73 -9.09
C VAL A 31 10.60 7.90 -8.31
N GLU A 32 10.51 8.13 -7.00
CA GLU A 32 11.68 8.45 -6.20
C GLU A 32 12.57 7.23 -5.97
N GLY A 33 11.98 6.07 -5.71
CA GLY A 33 12.73 4.81 -5.59
C GLY A 33 13.42 4.44 -6.90
N TYR A 34 12.82 4.75 -8.06
CA TYR A 34 13.49 4.59 -9.35
C TYR A 34 14.68 5.55 -9.51
N ALA A 35 14.52 6.82 -9.14
CA ALA A 35 15.62 7.78 -9.16
C ALA A 35 16.79 7.33 -8.26
N ILE A 36 16.50 6.80 -7.05
CA ILE A 36 17.51 6.21 -6.17
C ILE A 36 18.15 4.97 -6.83
N PHE A 37 17.36 4.13 -7.50
CA PHE A 37 17.89 2.94 -8.18
C PHE A 37 18.91 3.31 -9.27
N GLU A 38 18.66 4.37 -10.03
CA GLU A 38 19.57 4.84 -11.08
C GLU A 38 20.93 5.32 -10.55
N THR A 39 21.03 5.78 -9.30
CA THR A 39 22.25 6.44 -8.78
C THR A 39 23.43 5.48 -8.49
N ARG A 40 23.32 4.16 -8.74
CA ARG A 40 24.38 3.10 -8.67
C ARG A 40 25.35 3.07 -7.46
N ARG A 41 25.17 3.89 -6.42
CA ARG A 41 26.05 3.99 -5.24
C ARG A 41 25.42 3.44 -3.96
N HIS A 42 24.71 2.31 -4.07
CA HIS A 42 24.03 1.71 -2.92
C HIS A 42 24.68 0.39 -2.53
N GLY A 43 24.72 0.09 -1.23
CA GLY A 43 25.13 -1.23 -0.75
C GLY A 43 24.16 -2.32 -1.24
N GLN A 44 24.65 -3.55 -1.39
CA GLN A 44 23.88 -4.70 -1.92
C GLN A 44 22.54 -4.92 -1.19
N ILE A 45 22.50 -4.67 0.13
CA ILE A 45 21.28 -4.79 0.95
C ILE A 45 20.27 -3.69 0.60
N ALA A 46 20.73 -2.44 0.46
CA ALA A 46 19.89 -1.32 0.07
C ALA A 46 19.29 -1.53 -1.32
N GLU A 47 20.07 -2.04 -2.27
CA GLU A 47 19.59 -2.34 -3.61
C GLU A 47 18.57 -3.49 -3.64
N GLY A 48 18.82 -4.57 -2.89
CA GLY A 48 17.88 -5.68 -2.76
C GLY A 48 16.54 -5.23 -2.16
N LEU A 49 16.60 -4.43 -1.09
CA LEU A 49 15.41 -3.90 -0.44
C LEU A 49 14.66 -2.89 -1.32
N LEU A 50 15.38 -2.05 -2.07
CA LEU A 50 14.79 -1.11 -3.01
C LEU A 50 14.03 -1.83 -4.12
N ARG A 51 14.64 -2.86 -4.73
CA ARG A 51 13.98 -3.70 -5.76
C ARG A 51 12.76 -4.41 -5.19
N PHE A 52 12.85 -4.98 -3.99
CA PHE A 52 11.72 -5.63 -3.33
C PHE A 52 10.57 -4.64 -3.10
N THR A 53 10.87 -3.45 -2.57
CA THR A 53 9.87 -2.43 -2.27
C THR A 53 9.19 -1.92 -3.55
N LEU A 54 9.94 -1.71 -4.62
CA LEU A 54 9.42 -1.24 -5.91
C LEU A 54 8.63 -2.32 -6.67
N LEU A 55 9.20 -3.52 -6.81
CA LEU A 55 8.66 -4.55 -7.70
C LEU A 55 7.62 -5.46 -7.04
N ILE A 56 7.62 -5.55 -5.71
CA ILE A 56 6.74 -6.48 -4.99
C ILE A 56 5.83 -5.71 -4.05
N LEU A 57 6.40 -4.91 -3.13
CA LEU A 57 5.62 -4.37 -2.02
C LEU A 57 4.65 -3.26 -2.46
N THR A 58 5.10 -2.37 -3.35
CA THR A 58 4.27 -1.31 -3.92
C THR A 58 3.11 -1.85 -4.76
N PRO A 59 3.32 -2.78 -5.72
CA PRO A 59 2.20 -3.38 -6.44
C PRO A 59 1.31 -4.22 -5.53
N ALA A 60 1.84 -4.92 -4.52
CA ALA A 60 1.02 -5.63 -3.55
C ALA A 60 0.07 -4.69 -2.79
N LEU A 61 0.55 -3.52 -2.36
CA LEU A 61 -0.27 -2.50 -1.70
C LEU A 61 -1.43 -2.05 -2.62
N VAL A 62 -1.13 -1.76 -3.89
CA VAL A 62 -2.13 -1.33 -4.88
C VAL A 62 -3.13 -2.45 -5.20
N LEU A 63 -2.66 -3.69 -5.35
CA LEU A 63 -3.51 -4.84 -5.64
C LEU A 63 -4.48 -5.14 -4.50
N VAL A 64 -4.01 -5.09 -3.25
CA VAL A 64 -4.89 -5.28 -2.08
C VAL A 64 -5.93 -4.17 -2.01
N TRP A 65 -5.54 -2.92 -2.32
CA TRP A 65 -6.48 -1.82 -2.37
C TRP A 65 -7.52 -1.99 -3.51
N LEU A 66 -7.11 -2.36 -4.72
CA LEU A 66 -8.01 -2.59 -5.87
C LEU A 66 -8.93 -3.80 -5.68
N ALA A 67 -8.43 -4.88 -5.09
CA ALA A 67 -9.18 -6.10 -4.85
C ALA A 67 -10.14 -6.01 -3.64
N ALA A 68 -10.39 -4.80 -3.11
CA ALA A 68 -11.27 -4.56 -1.95
C ALA A 68 -12.65 -5.22 -2.08
N ALA A 69 -13.25 -5.15 -3.28
CA ALA A 69 -14.56 -5.74 -3.54
C ALA A 69 -14.59 -7.27 -3.37
N TRP A 70 -13.47 -7.94 -3.66
CA TRP A 70 -13.31 -9.38 -3.55
C TRP A 70 -12.85 -9.77 -2.14
N LEU A 71 -11.85 -9.08 -1.59
CA LEU A 71 -11.33 -9.34 -0.26
C LEU A 71 -12.38 -9.13 0.82
N ARG A 72 -13.16 -8.04 0.78
CA ARG A 72 -14.19 -7.79 1.78
C ARG A 72 -15.24 -8.90 1.84
N ARG A 73 -15.49 -9.61 0.73
CA ARG A 73 -16.44 -10.75 0.70
C ARG A 73 -15.86 -11.98 1.40
N ARG A 74 -14.53 -12.08 1.51
CA ARG A 74 -13.82 -13.21 2.13
C ARG A 74 -13.54 -12.98 3.61
N VAL A 75 -13.07 -11.80 3.97
CA VAL A 75 -12.57 -11.49 5.32
C VAL A 75 -13.43 -10.46 6.09
N GLY A 76 -14.52 -9.99 5.49
CA GLY A 76 -15.36 -8.92 6.04
C GLY A 76 -14.72 -7.53 5.91
N GLU A 77 -15.46 -6.49 6.32
CA GLU A 77 -14.99 -5.11 6.26
C GLU A 77 -13.81 -4.87 7.22
N GLY A 78 -13.91 -5.31 8.47
CA GLY A 78 -12.85 -5.15 9.46
C GLY A 78 -11.56 -5.87 9.08
N GLY A 79 -11.67 -7.11 8.58
CA GLY A 79 -10.51 -7.89 8.14
C GLY A 79 -9.82 -7.26 6.93
N TYR A 80 -10.57 -6.67 5.99
CA TYR A 80 -9.99 -5.92 4.88
C TYR A 80 -9.16 -4.73 5.35
N TRP A 81 -9.70 -3.92 6.27
CA TRP A 81 -9.00 -2.75 6.80
C TRP A 81 -7.75 -3.14 7.59
N GLN A 82 -7.82 -4.23 8.36
CA GLN A 82 -6.66 -4.75 9.09
C GLN A 82 -5.55 -5.23 8.14
N LEU A 83 -5.92 -5.93 7.06
CA LEU A 83 -4.96 -6.38 6.06
C LEU A 83 -4.33 -5.19 5.32
N LEU A 84 -5.15 -4.25 4.85
CA LEU A 84 -4.65 -3.06 4.15
C LEU A 84 -3.72 -2.26 5.05
N GLY A 85 -4.09 -2.06 6.33
CA GLY A 85 -3.26 -1.37 7.31
C GLY A 85 -1.93 -2.08 7.57
N LEU A 86 -1.96 -3.41 7.71
CA LEU A 86 -0.74 -4.21 7.90
C LEU A 86 0.21 -4.07 6.71
N ILE A 87 -0.31 -4.21 5.49
CA ILE A 87 0.50 -4.08 4.27
C ILE A 87 1.04 -2.66 4.13
N ALA A 88 0.23 -1.64 4.44
CA ALA A 88 0.67 -0.25 4.43
C ALA A 88 1.78 0.01 5.45
N MET A 89 1.70 -0.56 6.66
CA MET A 89 2.75 -0.44 7.69
C MET A 89 4.05 -1.12 7.26
N ILE A 90 3.97 -2.33 6.70
CA ILE A 90 5.14 -3.05 6.18
C ILE A 90 5.77 -2.24 5.03
N TRP A 91 4.95 -1.71 4.13
CA TRP A 91 5.39 -0.86 3.04
C TRP A 91 6.11 0.40 3.54
N ALA A 92 5.51 1.14 4.48
CA ALA A 92 6.11 2.33 5.04
C ALA A 92 7.44 2.03 5.76
N GLY A 93 7.52 0.92 6.50
CA GLY A 93 8.75 0.47 7.15
C GLY A 93 9.85 0.13 6.15
N ALA A 94 9.53 -0.60 5.08
CA ALA A 94 10.50 -0.94 4.04
C ALA A 94 11.01 0.31 3.30
N VAL A 95 10.12 1.25 2.98
CA VAL A 95 10.47 2.56 2.39
C VAL A 95 11.44 3.32 3.31
N LEU A 96 11.14 3.41 4.60
CA LEU A 96 11.96 4.11 5.58
C LEU A 96 13.35 3.48 5.73
N VAL A 97 13.43 2.16 5.86
CA VAL A 97 14.73 1.46 5.94
C VAL A 97 15.52 1.62 4.65
N THR A 98 14.86 1.53 3.49
CA THR A 98 15.53 1.77 2.19
C THR A 98 16.16 3.15 2.15
N ARG A 99 15.45 4.18 2.62
CA ARG A 99 15.96 5.56 2.70
C ARG A 99 17.18 5.68 3.62
N MET A 100 17.13 5.08 4.79
CA MET A 100 18.23 5.13 5.75
C MET A 100 19.49 4.45 5.20
N LEU A 101 19.33 3.39 4.42
CA LEU A 101 20.45 2.65 3.81
C LEU A 101 20.95 3.28 2.51
N ALA A 102 20.11 4.06 1.83
CA ALA A 102 20.45 4.75 0.59
C ALA A 102 20.95 6.19 0.79
N GLY A 103 21.01 6.65 2.05
CA GLY A 103 21.53 7.96 2.44
C GLY A 103 23.02 8.13 2.18
#